data_AF-A0A5C7LPM7-F1
#
_entry.id   AF-A0A5C7LPM7-F1
#
_cell.length_a   1.000
_cell.length_b   1.000
_cell.length_c   1.000
_cell.angle_alpha   90.00
_cell.angle_beta   90.00
_cell.angle_gamma   90.00
#
_symmetry.space_group_name_H-M   'P 1'
#
loop_
_entity.id
_entity.type
_entity.pdbx_description
1 polymer ?
#
loop_
_entity_poly.entity_id
_entity_poly.type
_entity_poly.pdbx_seq_one_letter_code
_entity_poly.pdbx_strand_id
1 'polypeptide(L)'
;MNEPLTIDPSCMREDEWIPAIQAYINAAKTSGEVVSISSRLEFLTPEQVGDRLGMSRTTVVRAINSGELKASKVGNRHRISSAAVNAYRATLITAAVARLTEDIDLDAPVPANPVSVYDTMREMSNRLVAVYAERITAGGLDDPAIVQIRAVRAEVDAVSATDMEAQKELTEDLRKRYAALI
;
A
#
# COMPACT_ATOMS: atom_id res chain seq x y z
N MET A 1 -6.02 33.92 -12.75
CA MET A 1 -4.99 33.15 -12.02
C MET A 1 -5.66 32.02 -11.27
N ASN A 2 -5.57 30.81 -11.82
CA ASN A 2 -5.95 29.60 -11.11
C ASN A 2 -4.94 29.29 -9.99
N GLU A 3 -5.42 28.75 -8.87
CA GLU A 3 -4.57 28.27 -7.78
C GLU A 3 -3.63 27.15 -8.28
N PRO A 4 -2.35 27.08 -7.86
CA PRO A 4 -1.42 26.08 -8.37
C PRO A 4 -1.87 24.64 -8.05
N LEU A 5 -2.07 23.83 -9.08
CA LEU A 5 -2.36 22.41 -8.94
C LEU A 5 -1.14 21.65 -8.42
N THR A 6 -1.30 20.92 -7.31
CA THR A 6 -0.28 20.01 -6.78
C THR A 6 -0.80 18.58 -6.83
N ILE A 7 -0.05 17.69 -7.48
CA ILE A 7 -0.36 16.26 -7.56
C ILE A 7 0.69 15.47 -6.78
N ASP A 8 0.24 14.56 -5.92
CA ASP A 8 1.07 13.55 -5.27
C ASP A 8 0.65 12.15 -5.77
N PRO A 9 1.43 11.54 -6.70
CA PRO A 9 1.13 10.22 -7.24
C PRO A 9 1.12 9.08 -6.20
N SER A 10 1.68 9.31 -4.99
CA SER A 10 1.69 8.30 -3.95
C SER A 10 0.34 8.12 -3.24
N CYS A 11 -0.55 9.11 -3.36
CA CYS A 11 -1.85 9.12 -2.70
C CYS A 11 -3.04 9.42 -3.63
N MET A 12 -2.81 9.61 -4.93
CA MET A 12 -3.86 9.84 -5.93
C MET A 12 -3.82 8.75 -7.01
N ARG A 13 -4.99 8.42 -7.56
CA ARG A 13 -5.10 7.47 -8.67
C ARG A 13 -4.84 8.16 -10.00
N GLU A 14 -4.22 7.47 -10.95
CA GLU A 14 -3.95 7.90 -12.31
C GLU A 14 -5.22 8.34 -13.05
N ASP A 15 -6.33 7.63 -12.84
CA ASP A 15 -7.64 8.00 -13.38
C ASP A 15 -8.24 9.26 -12.73
N GLU A 16 -7.71 9.71 -11.59
CA GLU A 16 -8.11 10.94 -10.90
C GLU A 16 -7.20 12.12 -11.27
N TRP A 17 -5.88 11.93 -11.23
CA TRP A 17 -4.94 13.05 -11.39
C TRP A 17 -4.66 13.44 -12.84
N ILE A 18 -4.73 12.51 -13.80
CA ILE A 18 -4.57 12.86 -15.23
C ILE A 18 -5.70 13.81 -15.68
N PRO A 19 -6.98 13.52 -15.44
CA PRO A 19 -8.06 14.45 -15.81
C PRO A 19 -7.95 15.79 -15.07
N ALA A 20 -7.49 15.80 -13.81
CA ALA A 20 -7.28 17.04 -13.06
C ALA A 20 -6.22 17.94 -13.70
N ILE A 21 -5.09 17.37 -14.13
CA ILE A 21 -4.05 18.11 -14.88
C ILE A 21 -4.62 18.63 -16.21
N GLN A 22 -5.34 17.79 -16.95
CA GLN A 22 -5.93 18.19 -18.22
C GLN A 22 -6.93 19.35 -18.05
N ALA A 23 -7.81 19.27 -17.05
CA ALA A 23 -8.76 20.32 -16.72
C ALA A 23 -8.05 21.64 -16.37
N TYR A 24 -6.97 21.57 -15.59
CA TYR A 24 -6.18 22.74 -15.21
C TYR A 24 -5.52 23.40 -16.44
N ILE A 25 -4.88 22.61 -17.30
CA ILE A 25 -4.25 23.10 -18.54
C ILE A 25 -5.29 23.72 -19.47
N ASN A 26 -6.46 23.08 -19.61
CA ASN A 26 -7.55 23.59 -20.44
C ASN A 26 -8.11 24.91 -19.91
N ALA A 27 -8.27 25.05 -18.60
CA ALA A 27 -8.71 26.30 -17.98
C ALA A 27 -7.67 27.42 -18.22
N ALA A 28 -6.39 27.14 -18.00
CA ALA A 28 -5.31 28.09 -18.26
C ALA A 28 -5.25 28.52 -19.74
N LYS A 29 -5.44 27.56 -20.67
CA LYS A 29 -5.53 27.84 -22.11
C LYS A 29 -6.68 28.79 -22.45
N THR A 30 -7.88 28.55 -21.91
CA THR A 30 -9.05 29.42 -22.13
C THR A 30 -8.82 30.83 -21.59
N SER A 31 -8.07 30.96 -20.49
CA SER A 31 -7.71 32.24 -19.89
C SER A 31 -6.51 32.93 -20.56
N GLY A 32 -5.87 32.32 -21.56
CA GLY A 32 -4.67 32.86 -22.20
C GLY A 32 -3.44 32.87 -21.28
N GLU A 33 -3.45 32.05 -20.23
CA GLU A 33 -2.36 31.94 -19.25
C GLU A 33 -1.24 31.04 -19.80
N VAL A 34 0.02 31.36 -19.47
CA VAL A 34 1.18 30.51 -19.78
C VAL A 34 1.36 29.49 -18.66
N VAL A 35 1.36 28.20 -18.99
CA VAL A 35 1.51 27.11 -18.03
C VAL A 35 2.97 26.65 -17.95
N SER A 36 3.49 26.49 -16.74
CA SER A 36 4.78 25.82 -16.47
C SER A 36 4.53 24.60 -15.60
N ILE A 37 4.99 23.43 -16.04
CA ILE A 37 4.90 22.17 -15.29
C ILE A 37 6.30 21.81 -14.81
N SER A 38 6.44 21.53 -13.53
CA SER A 38 7.69 21.05 -12.94
C SER A 38 7.41 19.91 -11.97
N SER A 39 8.39 19.02 -11.80
CA SER A 39 8.38 18.01 -10.75
C SER A 39 9.49 18.30 -9.74
N ARG A 40 9.26 17.93 -8.48
CA ARG A 40 10.22 18.12 -7.40
C ARG A 40 10.30 16.87 -6.53
N LEU A 41 11.49 16.60 -6.00
CA LEU A 41 11.63 15.59 -4.95
C LEU A 41 10.98 16.11 -3.68
N GLU A 42 9.99 15.38 -3.20
CA GLU A 42 9.41 15.62 -1.89
C GLU A 42 10.36 15.06 -0.81
N PHE A 43 10.60 15.90 0.20
CA PHE A 43 11.32 15.51 1.41
C PHE A 43 10.40 15.63 2.61
N LEU A 44 10.29 14.53 3.33
CA LEU A 44 9.44 14.36 4.49
C LEU A 44 10.28 14.49 5.77
N THR A 45 9.63 14.97 6.82
CA THR A 45 10.16 14.90 8.18
C THR A 45 9.90 13.51 8.78
N PRO A 46 10.65 13.09 9.81
CA PRO A 46 10.38 11.81 10.49
C PRO A 46 8.95 11.66 11.03
N GLU A 47 8.31 12.78 11.37
CA GLU A 47 6.92 12.81 11.85
C GLU A 47 5.95 12.49 10.71
N GLN A 48 6.06 13.19 9.58
CA GLN A 48 5.27 12.91 8.39
C GLN A 48 5.48 11.49 7.84
N VAL A 49 6.69 10.95 7.94
CA VAL A 49 6.95 9.54 7.59
C VAL A 49 6.26 8.59 8.57
N GLY A 50 6.25 8.92 9.86
CA GLY A 50 5.51 8.16 10.86
C GLY A 50 4.03 8.12 10.53
N ASP A 51 3.42 9.27 10.28
CA ASP A 51 2.01 9.37 9.89
C ASP A 51 1.72 8.57 8.62
N ARG A 52 2.58 8.69 7.60
CA ARG A 52 2.43 7.99 6.31
C ARG A 52 2.61 6.48 6.42
N LEU A 53 3.45 5.98 7.33
CA LEU A 53 3.70 4.56 7.54
C LEU A 53 2.86 3.94 8.66
N GLY A 54 2.06 4.73 9.38
CA GLY A 54 1.33 4.27 10.57
C GLY A 54 2.26 3.90 11.73
N MET A 55 3.42 4.55 11.84
CA MET A 55 4.44 4.27 12.85
C MET A 55 4.68 5.49 13.73
N SER A 56 5.14 5.26 14.97
CA SER A 56 5.57 6.36 15.82
C SER A 56 6.83 7.03 15.24
N ARG A 57 6.94 8.36 15.42
CA ARG A 57 8.14 9.13 15.06
C ARG A 57 9.43 8.53 15.63
N THR A 58 9.38 7.98 16.85
CA THR A 58 10.55 7.37 17.51
C THR A 58 11.02 6.11 16.78
N THR A 59 10.10 5.28 16.29
CA THR A 59 10.41 4.12 15.45
C THR A 59 11.06 4.55 14.14
N VAL A 60 10.54 5.61 13.49
CA VAL A 60 11.14 6.16 12.27
C VAL A 60 12.57 6.65 12.53
N VAL A 61 12.80 7.40 13.61
CA VAL A 61 14.15 7.87 13.97
C VAL A 61 15.10 6.71 14.26
N ARG A 62 14.61 5.64 14.90
CA ARG A 62 15.41 4.44 15.15
C ARG A 62 15.83 3.77 13.84
N ALA A 63 14.91 3.62 12.88
CA ALA A 63 15.19 3.06 11.56
C ALA A 63 16.20 3.92 10.78
N ILE A 64 16.18 5.25 10.95
CA ILE A 64 17.21 6.13 10.38
C ILE A 64 18.57 5.87 11.01
N ASN A 65 18.61 5.79 12.35
CA ASN A 65 19.86 5.60 13.09
C ASN A 65 20.48 4.22 12.86
N SER A 66 19.66 3.18 12.63
CA SER A 66 20.15 1.83 12.27
C SER A 66 20.58 1.73 10.80
N GLY A 67 20.25 2.73 9.97
CA GLY A 67 20.57 2.74 8.53
C GLY A 67 19.54 2.01 7.66
N GLU A 68 18.50 1.45 8.25
CA GLU A 68 17.40 0.79 7.52
C GLU A 68 16.58 1.78 6.68
N LEU A 69 16.36 2.99 7.22
CA LEU A 69 15.69 4.08 6.50
C LEU A 69 16.69 5.15 6.09
N LYS A 70 16.95 5.26 4.77
CA LYS A 70 17.83 6.30 4.22
C LYS A 70 17.25 7.69 4.48
N ALA A 71 18.03 8.53 5.15
CA ALA A 71 17.72 9.94 5.35
C ALA A 71 18.95 10.82 5.07
N SER A 72 18.72 12.03 4.56
CA SER A 72 19.74 13.07 4.50
C SER A 72 19.58 14.01 5.68
N LYS A 73 20.69 14.64 6.08
CA LYS A 73 20.68 15.65 7.14
C LYS A 73 20.77 17.03 6.49
N VAL A 74 19.75 17.86 6.70
CA VAL A 74 19.75 19.27 6.27
C VAL A 74 19.77 20.13 7.52
N GLY A 75 20.94 20.71 7.81
CA GLY A 75 21.22 21.36 9.09
C GLY A 75 21.14 20.37 10.24
N ASN A 76 20.26 20.60 11.22
CA ASN A 76 20.04 19.70 12.35
C ASN A 76 18.82 18.78 12.20
N ARG A 77 18.16 18.77 11.05
CA ARG A 77 16.92 18.00 10.84
C ARG A 77 17.10 16.90 9.80
N HIS A 78 16.51 15.74 10.05
CA HIS A 78 16.41 14.68 9.06
C HIS A 78 15.42 15.07 7.95
N ARG A 79 15.77 14.69 6.72
CA ARG A 79 14.96 14.80 5.52
C ARG A 79 14.98 13.46 4.81
N ILE A 80 13.80 12.93 4.53
CA ILE A 80 13.63 11.59 3.98
C ILE A 80 12.92 11.77 2.64
N SER A 81 13.55 11.34 1.54
CA SER A 81 12.89 11.44 0.24
C SER A 81 11.72 10.45 0.17
N SER A 82 10.65 10.79 -0.55
CA SER A 82 9.52 9.87 -0.74
C SER A 82 9.96 8.53 -1.36
N ALA A 83 11.00 8.54 -2.21
CA ALA A 83 11.63 7.33 -2.72
C ALA A 83 12.24 6.45 -1.61
N ALA A 84 12.92 7.04 -0.62
CA ALA A 84 13.47 6.29 0.51
C ALA A 84 12.37 5.71 1.42
N VAL A 85 11.27 6.44 1.61
CA VAL A 85 10.09 5.94 2.33
C VAL A 85 9.50 4.72 1.62
N ASN A 86 9.33 4.79 0.30
CA ASN A 86 8.77 3.69 -0.49
C ASN A 86 9.66 2.45 -0.46
N ALA A 87 10.99 2.63 -0.58
CA ALA A 87 11.94 1.51 -0.48
C ALA A 87 11.92 0.84 0.91
N TYR A 88 11.86 1.64 1.98
CA TYR A 88 11.75 1.12 3.33
C TYR A 88 10.41 0.39 3.56
N ARG A 89 9.30 0.96 3.07
CA ARG A 89 7.98 0.30 3.09
C ARG A 89 8.00 -1.04 2.37
N ALA A 90 8.63 -1.14 1.21
CA ALA A 90 8.77 -2.40 0.48
C ALA A 90 9.54 -3.43 1.31
N THR A 91 10.60 -3.02 1.99
CA THR A 91 11.38 -3.91 2.88
C THR A 91 10.53 -4.44 4.05
N LEU A 92 9.74 -3.57 4.68
CA LEU A 92 8.82 -3.96 5.75
C LEU A 92 7.76 -4.94 5.28
N ILE A 93 7.25 -4.73 4.07
CA ILE A 93 6.31 -5.61 3.41
C ILE A 93 6.96 -6.98 3.20
N THR A 94 8.11 -7.05 2.52
CA THR A 94 8.83 -8.32 2.27
C THR A 94 9.09 -9.10 3.57
N ALA A 95 9.53 -8.42 4.62
CA ALA A 95 9.74 -9.06 5.92
C ALA A 95 8.44 -9.56 6.57
N ALA A 96 7.32 -8.87 6.37
CA ALA A 96 6.02 -9.33 6.82
C ALA A 96 5.53 -10.54 6.00
N VAL A 97 5.78 -10.55 4.68
CA VAL A 97 5.45 -11.65 3.80
C VAL A 97 6.18 -12.91 4.20
N ALA A 98 7.51 -12.83 4.32
CA ALA A 98 8.33 -13.98 4.72
C ALA A 98 7.85 -14.64 6.03
N ARG A 99 7.36 -13.84 7.00
CA ARG A 99 6.77 -14.37 8.24
C ARG A 99 5.41 -15.02 8.04
N LEU A 100 4.60 -14.49 7.13
CA LEU A 100 3.26 -15.00 6.84
C LEU A 100 3.31 -16.27 5.99
N THR A 101 4.36 -16.46 5.18
CA THR A 101 4.52 -17.60 4.27
C THR A 101 5.27 -18.80 4.87
N GLU A 102 5.73 -18.72 6.12
CA GLU A 102 6.44 -19.80 6.82
C GLU A 102 5.48 -20.94 7.25
N ASP A 103 5.89 -22.20 6.97
CA ASP A 103 5.25 -23.49 7.28
C ASP A 103 3.72 -23.49 7.46
N ILE A 104 2.99 -23.68 6.36
CA ILE A 104 1.54 -23.92 6.39
C ILE A 104 1.18 -25.26 5.75
N ASP A 105 0.28 -25.99 6.40
CA ASP A 105 -0.40 -27.15 5.82
C ASP A 105 -1.64 -26.65 5.05
N LEU A 106 -1.49 -26.47 3.74
CA LEU A 106 -2.60 -26.04 2.87
C LEU A 106 -3.69 -27.10 2.74
N ASP A 107 -3.38 -28.36 3.04
CA ASP A 107 -4.31 -29.48 2.98
C ASP A 107 -5.13 -29.63 4.28
N ALA A 108 -4.82 -28.83 5.31
CA ALA A 108 -5.58 -28.82 6.55
C ALA A 108 -7.05 -28.42 6.29
N PRO A 109 -8.02 -29.20 6.79
CA PRO A 109 -9.43 -28.92 6.56
C PRO A 109 -9.82 -27.58 7.18
N VAL A 110 -10.69 -26.82 6.49
CA VAL A 110 -11.26 -25.59 7.05
C VAL A 110 -12.01 -25.96 8.35
N PRO A 111 -11.73 -25.28 9.48
CA PRO A 111 -12.36 -25.59 10.76
C PRO A 111 -13.89 -25.51 10.71
N ALA A 112 -14.60 -26.26 11.56
CA ALA A 112 -16.07 -26.20 11.63
C ALA A 112 -16.61 -25.10 12.56
N ASN A 113 -15.75 -24.51 13.41
CA ASN A 113 -16.13 -23.48 14.38
C ASN A 113 -16.15 -22.09 13.73
N PRO A 114 -17.26 -21.32 13.84
CA PRO A 114 -17.40 -19.99 13.23
C PRO A 114 -16.23 -19.02 13.48
N VAL A 115 -15.70 -18.98 14.71
CA VAL A 115 -14.56 -18.09 15.04
C VAL A 115 -13.31 -18.54 14.28
N SER A 116 -13.07 -19.85 14.25
CA SER A 116 -11.91 -20.44 13.58
C SER A 116 -11.98 -20.36 12.05
N VAL A 117 -13.19 -20.38 11.45
CA VAL A 117 -13.38 -20.16 10.01
C VAL A 117 -12.97 -18.73 9.64
N TYR A 118 -13.49 -17.73 10.36
CA TYR A 118 -13.14 -16.33 10.13
C TYR A 118 -11.64 -16.06 10.31
N ASP A 119 -11.04 -16.63 11.37
CA ASP A 119 -9.60 -16.50 11.61
C ASP A 119 -8.79 -17.08 10.46
N THR A 120 -9.15 -18.29 9.98
CA THR A 120 -8.49 -18.94 8.85
C THR A 120 -8.63 -18.11 7.57
N MET A 121 -9.83 -17.58 7.29
CA MET A 121 -10.08 -16.71 6.14
C MET A 121 -9.21 -15.45 6.19
N ARG A 122 -9.16 -14.80 7.36
CA ARG A 122 -8.37 -13.58 7.58
C ARG A 122 -6.87 -13.85 7.49
N GLU A 123 -6.41 -14.99 7.98
CA GLU A 123 -5.03 -15.43 7.86
C GLU A 123 -4.62 -15.65 6.40
N MET A 124 -5.46 -16.34 5.61
CA MET A 124 -5.21 -16.56 4.18
C MET A 124 -5.26 -15.28 3.36
N SER A 125 -6.18 -14.37 3.68
CA SER A 125 -6.24 -13.03 3.09
C SER A 125 -4.95 -12.26 3.33
N ASN A 126 -4.48 -12.22 4.59
CA ASN A 126 -3.22 -11.55 4.95
C ASN A 126 -2.03 -12.12 4.17
N ARG A 127 -1.97 -13.45 3.98
CA ARG A 127 -0.93 -14.12 3.19
C ARG A 127 -0.98 -13.77 1.71
N LEU A 128 -2.16 -13.81 1.10
CA LEU A 128 -2.32 -13.47 -0.32
C LEU A 128 -1.99 -11.99 -0.57
N VAL A 129 -2.44 -11.10 0.31
CA VAL A 129 -2.05 -9.68 0.33
C VAL A 129 -0.54 -9.52 0.42
N ALA A 130 0.11 -10.34 1.23
CA ALA A 130 1.56 -10.32 1.36
C ALA A 130 2.25 -10.68 0.03
N VAL A 131 1.89 -11.81 -0.61
CA VAL A 131 2.45 -12.20 -1.91
C VAL A 131 2.26 -11.13 -2.99
N TYR A 132 1.10 -10.48 -3.03
CA TYR A 132 0.90 -9.36 -3.95
C TYR A 132 1.79 -8.18 -3.61
N ALA A 133 1.99 -7.88 -2.33
CA ALA A 133 2.78 -6.74 -1.91
C ALA A 133 4.28 -6.85 -2.29
N GLU A 134 4.82 -8.06 -2.48
CA GLU A 134 6.16 -8.27 -3.06
C GLU A 134 6.26 -7.91 -4.55
N ARG A 135 5.13 -7.87 -5.24
CA ARG A 135 5.04 -7.59 -6.68
C ARG A 135 4.78 -6.11 -6.99
N ILE A 136 4.75 -5.25 -5.97
CA ILE A 136 4.60 -3.80 -6.15
C ILE A 136 5.81 -3.28 -6.93
N THR A 137 5.55 -2.58 -8.04
CA THR A 137 6.57 -2.14 -8.99
C THR A 137 6.96 -0.69 -8.75
N ALA A 138 6.09 0.25 -9.14
CA ALA A 138 6.29 1.69 -8.99
C ALA A 138 5.57 2.24 -7.74
N GLY A 139 4.61 1.47 -7.19
CA GLY A 139 3.68 1.97 -6.19
C GLY A 139 2.63 2.91 -6.80
N GLY A 140 1.88 3.62 -5.94
CA GLY A 140 0.71 4.40 -6.38
C GLY A 140 -0.56 3.56 -6.43
N LEU A 141 -1.72 4.21 -6.48
CA LEU A 141 -2.99 3.52 -6.24
C LEU A 141 -3.43 2.55 -7.36
N ASP A 142 -2.89 2.69 -8.58
CA ASP A 142 -3.19 1.84 -9.73
C ASP A 142 -2.09 0.81 -10.04
N ASP A 143 -1.07 0.70 -9.17
CA ASP A 143 -0.12 -0.41 -9.27
C ASP A 143 -0.90 -1.74 -9.23
N PRO A 144 -0.70 -2.66 -10.19
CA PRO A 144 -1.49 -3.89 -10.29
C PRO A 144 -1.50 -4.70 -8.99
N ALA A 145 -0.40 -4.72 -8.24
CA ALA A 145 -0.35 -5.39 -6.95
C ALA A 145 -1.20 -4.66 -5.89
N ILE A 146 -1.19 -3.32 -5.87
CA ILE A 146 -2.02 -2.52 -4.96
C ILE A 146 -3.51 -2.72 -5.28
N VAL A 147 -3.87 -2.81 -6.55
CA VAL A 147 -5.25 -3.12 -6.98
C VAL A 147 -5.68 -4.50 -6.47
N GLN A 148 -4.84 -5.53 -6.64
CA GLN A 148 -5.13 -6.88 -6.16
C GLN A 148 -5.27 -6.95 -4.63
N ILE A 149 -4.39 -6.28 -3.89
CA ILE A 149 -4.47 -6.19 -2.42
C ILE A 149 -5.80 -5.59 -1.97
N ARG A 150 -6.24 -4.50 -2.62
CA ARG A 150 -7.51 -3.85 -2.29
C ARG A 150 -8.70 -4.72 -2.63
N ALA A 151 -8.68 -5.43 -3.75
CA ALA A 151 -9.73 -6.37 -4.14
C ALA A 151 -9.90 -7.47 -3.10
N VAL A 152 -8.80 -8.13 -2.69
CA VAL A 152 -8.84 -9.19 -1.67
C VAL A 152 -9.39 -8.68 -0.32
N ARG A 153 -8.99 -7.48 0.09
CA ARG A 153 -9.51 -6.87 1.32
C ARG A 153 -11.00 -6.56 1.23
N ALA A 154 -11.45 -6.00 0.11
CA ALA A 154 -12.85 -5.71 -0.13
C ALA A 154 -13.73 -6.98 -0.18
N GLU A 155 -13.22 -8.06 -0.79
CA GLU A 155 -13.88 -9.38 -0.79
C GLU A 155 -14.08 -9.90 0.63
N VAL A 156 -13.04 -9.84 1.47
CA VAL A 156 -13.11 -10.28 2.88
C VAL A 156 -14.03 -9.40 3.72
N ASP A 157 -13.97 -8.07 3.54
CA ASP A 157 -14.80 -7.12 4.28
C ASP A 157 -16.29 -7.23 3.89
N ALA A 158 -16.59 -7.71 2.67
CA ALA A 158 -17.96 -7.92 2.20
C ALA A 158 -18.62 -9.19 2.78
N VAL A 159 -17.82 -10.16 3.26
CA VAL A 159 -18.36 -11.39 3.85
C VAL A 159 -18.85 -11.12 5.27
N SER A 160 -20.13 -11.42 5.51
CA SER A 160 -20.71 -11.30 6.85
C SER A 160 -20.02 -12.22 7.85
N ALA A 161 -19.76 -11.70 9.06
CA ALA A 161 -19.22 -12.49 10.17
C ALA A 161 -20.12 -13.66 10.59
N THR A 162 -21.40 -13.64 10.22
CA THR A 162 -22.37 -14.70 10.57
C THR A 162 -22.69 -15.66 9.42
N ASP A 163 -22.17 -15.41 8.21
CA ASP A 163 -22.43 -16.25 7.04
C ASP A 163 -21.32 -17.29 6.85
N MET A 164 -21.53 -18.48 7.44
CA MET A 164 -20.53 -19.53 7.47
C MET A 164 -20.23 -20.15 6.11
N GLU A 165 -21.21 -20.25 5.22
CA GLU A 165 -20.99 -20.84 3.90
C GLU A 165 -20.17 -19.89 3.02
N ALA A 166 -20.51 -18.61 3.03
CA ALA A 166 -19.72 -17.59 2.33
C ALA A 166 -18.27 -17.50 2.85
N GLN A 167 -18.06 -17.64 4.17
CA GLN A 167 -16.70 -17.65 4.73
C GLN A 167 -15.88 -18.87 4.30
N LYS A 168 -16.49 -20.06 4.26
CA LYS A 168 -15.80 -21.29 3.80
C LYS A 168 -15.44 -21.19 2.33
N GLU A 169 -16.39 -20.76 1.49
CA GLU A 169 -16.17 -20.58 0.05
C GLU A 169 -15.02 -19.61 -0.21
N LEU A 170 -15.01 -18.45 0.45
CA LEU A 170 -13.94 -17.47 0.30
C LEU A 170 -12.60 -17.98 0.83
N THR A 171 -12.59 -18.72 1.95
CA THR A 171 -11.35 -19.32 2.49
C THR A 171 -10.70 -20.27 1.48
N GLU A 172 -11.51 -21.14 0.85
CA GLU A 172 -11.03 -22.12 -0.12
C GLU A 172 -10.53 -21.44 -1.42
N ASP A 173 -11.23 -20.41 -1.88
CA ASP A 173 -10.80 -19.61 -3.02
C ASP A 173 -9.47 -18.88 -2.74
N LEU A 174 -9.33 -18.24 -1.56
CA LEU A 174 -8.08 -17.59 -1.15
C LEU A 174 -6.90 -18.58 -1.07
N ARG A 175 -7.13 -19.81 -0.59
CA ARG A 175 -6.11 -20.89 -0.60
C ARG A 175 -5.69 -21.24 -2.02
N LYS A 176 -6.64 -21.44 -2.94
CA LYS A 176 -6.34 -21.75 -4.34
C LYS A 176 -5.56 -20.63 -5.02
N ARG A 177 -5.97 -19.38 -4.81
CA ARG A 177 -5.25 -18.20 -5.34
C ARG A 177 -3.84 -18.12 -4.76
N TYR A 178 -3.67 -18.33 -3.46
CA TYR A 178 -2.35 -18.33 -2.82
C TYR A 178 -1.45 -19.44 -3.37
N ALA A 179 -1.95 -20.68 -3.45
CA ALA A 179 -1.22 -21.83 -3.96
C ALA A 179 -0.78 -21.68 -5.43
N ALA A 180 -1.52 -20.93 -6.24
CA ALA A 180 -1.16 -20.66 -7.64
C ALA A 180 -0.02 -19.63 -7.80
N LEU A 181 0.37 -18.95 -6.73
CA LEU A 181 1.32 -17.82 -6.76
C LEU A 181 2.66 -18.09 -6.06
N ILE A 182 2.74 -19.18 -5.30
CA ILE A 182 3.96 -19.74 -4.69
C ILE A 182 4.51 -20.88 -5.55
#